data_AF-A0A085N9Q6-F1
#
_entry.id   AF-A0A085N9Q6-F1
#
_cell.length_a   1.000
_cell.length_b   1.000
_cell.length_c   1.000
_cell.angle_alpha   90.00
_cell.angle_beta   90.00
_cell.angle_gamma   90.00
#
_symmetry.space_group_name_H-M   'P 1'
#
loop_
_entity.id
_entity.type
_entity.pdbx_description
1 polymer ?
#
loop_
_entity_poly.entity_id
_entity_poly.type
_entity_poly.pdbx_seq_one_letter_code
_entity_poly.pdbx_strand_id
1 'polypeptide(L)'
;MGKRPGGGGAARRSVRQKCPYVRVLVRRTAVLFIYSWSNDYWSTKFCSKELGLSTNCSVSWKRLLREVAAESLLSNPLVIGGPNCTVEVDETLYAKSKFHRGRREPKQWVVFGGVCRETGESFLVPVANRSSRTLIPLIRQYIRPGTTVMTDCWAGYRSLSREDYTHLRVNHSINFVHPDDPEVHTQTVESLWAQVKRSNKLRCGTRRSELDSYLCEFMWRRRLRPNEDPFDKILGDIARNWPPL
;
A
#
# COMPACT_ATOMS: atom_id res chain seq x y z
N MET A 1 15.50 -59.28 -38.36
CA MET A 1 16.07 -58.00 -37.89
C MET A 1 16.34 -57.14 -39.11
N GLY A 2 15.88 -55.92 -39.33
CA GLY A 2 15.03 -55.00 -38.58
C GLY A 2 14.98 -53.67 -39.35
N LYS A 3 13.73 -53.21 -39.63
CA LYS A 3 13.23 -51.83 -39.78
C LYS A 3 13.73 -50.88 -40.91
N ARG A 4 12.74 -50.41 -41.70
CA ARG A 4 12.67 -49.13 -42.42
C ARG A 4 12.43 -47.94 -41.44
N PRO A 5 12.10 -46.72 -41.91
CA PRO A 5 12.93 -45.52 -42.01
C PRO A 5 12.66 -44.50 -40.88
N GLY A 6 13.64 -43.65 -40.54
CA GLY A 6 13.49 -42.57 -39.57
C GLY A 6 12.87 -41.32 -40.18
N GLY A 7 11.54 -41.21 -40.14
CA GLY A 7 10.84 -39.92 -40.17
C GLY A 7 10.76 -39.34 -38.76
N GLY A 8 11.02 -38.05 -38.58
CA GLY A 8 11.03 -37.45 -37.25
C GLY A 8 11.01 -35.91 -37.22
N GLY A 9 9.81 -35.34 -37.30
CA GLY A 9 9.42 -34.23 -36.42
C GLY A 9 9.93 -32.83 -36.75
N ALA A 10 9.42 -32.22 -37.83
CA ALA A 10 9.35 -30.77 -37.90
C ALA A 10 8.53 -30.25 -36.72
N ALA A 11 9.16 -29.45 -35.87
CA ALA A 11 8.59 -28.85 -34.68
C ALA A 11 7.26 -28.15 -35.01
N ARG A 12 6.16 -28.64 -34.43
CA ARG A 12 4.88 -27.93 -34.35
C ARG A 12 5.10 -26.63 -33.57
N ARG A 13 5.50 -25.56 -34.26
CA ARG A 13 5.41 -24.19 -33.73
C ARG A 13 3.92 -23.91 -33.50
N SER A 14 3.56 -23.75 -32.24
CA SER A 14 2.19 -23.51 -31.76
C SER A 14 1.52 -22.37 -32.54
N VAL A 15 0.54 -22.72 -33.37
CA VAL A 15 -0.34 -21.79 -34.12
C VAL A 15 -1.19 -20.93 -33.17
N ARG A 16 -1.22 -21.23 -31.86
CA ARG A 16 -2.03 -20.50 -30.87
C ARG A 16 -1.59 -19.04 -30.64
N GLN A 17 -0.36 -18.67 -30.99
CA GLN A 17 0.18 -17.35 -30.65
C GLN A 17 -0.11 -16.25 -31.70
N LYS A 18 -0.70 -16.61 -32.85
CA LYS A 18 -0.98 -15.69 -33.97
C LYS A 18 -2.46 -15.56 -34.37
N CYS A 19 -3.40 -16.06 -33.56
CA CYS A 19 -4.83 -15.97 -33.90
C CYS A 19 -5.40 -14.60 -33.47
N PRO A 20 -6.00 -13.80 -34.38
CA PRO A 20 -6.61 -12.51 -34.06
C PRO A 20 -7.68 -12.60 -32.95
N TYR A 21 -8.42 -13.71 -32.92
CA TYR A 21 -9.41 -14.00 -31.88
C TYR A 21 -8.80 -14.13 -30.48
N VAL A 22 -7.62 -14.75 -30.35
CA VAL A 22 -6.91 -14.86 -29.07
C VAL A 22 -6.44 -13.49 -28.60
N ARG A 23 -6.00 -12.61 -29.52
CA ARG A 23 -5.63 -11.23 -29.17
C ARG A 23 -6.82 -10.38 -28.70
N VAL A 24 -7.98 -10.52 -29.33
CA VAL A 24 -9.22 -9.83 -28.92
C VAL A 24 -9.71 -10.34 -27.57
N LEU A 25 -9.65 -11.66 -27.33
CA LEU A 25 -10.03 -12.27 -26.06
C LEU A 25 -9.13 -11.79 -24.91
N VAL A 26 -7.81 -11.76 -25.12
CA VAL A 26 -6.84 -11.25 -24.14
C VAL A 26 -7.08 -9.77 -23.80
N ARG A 27 -7.45 -8.94 -24.78
CA ARG A 27 -7.79 -7.52 -24.55
C ARG A 27 -9.05 -7.36 -23.70
N ARG A 28 -10.11 -8.13 -23.98
CA ARG A 28 -11.36 -8.07 -23.19
C ARG A 28 -11.14 -8.54 -21.75
N THR A 29 -10.47 -9.68 -21.57
CA THR A 29 -10.11 -10.19 -20.24
C THR A 29 -9.28 -9.17 -19.47
N ALA A 30 -8.36 -8.48 -20.14
CA ALA A 30 -7.52 -7.49 -19.47
C ALA A 30 -8.30 -6.27 -18.97
N VAL A 31 -9.14 -5.69 -19.83
CA VAL A 31 -9.98 -4.55 -19.46
C VAL A 31 -10.89 -4.90 -18.29
N LEU A 32 -11.58 -6.05 -18.36
CA LEU A 32 -12.45 -6.51 -17.27
C LEU A 32 -11.68 -6.78 -15.98
N PHE A 33 -10.48 -7.36 -16.07
CA PHE A 33 -9.64 -7.58 -14.89
C PHE A 33 -9.23 -6.26 -14.22
N ILE A 34 -8.78 -5.28 -15.01
CA ILE A 34 -8.38 -3.96 -14.51
C ILE A 34 -9.58 -3.28 -13.86
N TYR A 35 -10.75 -3.31 -14.49
CA TYR A 35 -12.00 -2.77 -13.96
C TYR A 35 -12.43 -3.46 -12.66
N SER A 36 -12.33 -4.78 -12.59
CA SER A 36 -12.66 -5.53 -11.38
C SER A 36 -11.66 -5.29 -10.25
N TRP A 37 -10.38 -5.10 -10.56
CA TRP A 37 -9.38 -4.75 -9.57
C TRP A 37 -9.59 -3.31 -9.07
N SER A 38 -9.85 -2.36 -9.96
CA SER A 38 -10.00 -0.95 -9.61
C SER A 38 -11.20 -0.71 -8.69
N ASN A 39 -12.30 -1.45 -8.88
CA ASN A 39 -13.54 -1.34 -8.09
C ASN A 39 -13.65 -2.36 -6.92
N ASP A 40 -12.54 -2.99 -6.51
CA ASP A 40 -12.52 -3.95 -5.41
C ASP A 40 -13.37 -5.24 -5.59
N TYR A 41 -13.75 -5.59 -6.83
CA TYR A 41 -14.50 -6.80 -7.20
C TYR A 41 -13.61 -8.05 -7.42
N TRP A 42 -12.51 -8.20 -6.66
CA TRP A 42 -11.41 -9.08 -7.05
C TRP A 42 -11.38 -10.48 -6.43
N SER A 43 -12.51 -11.06 -6.00
CA SER A 43 -12.46 -12.43 -5.44
C SER A 43 -11.84 -13.42 -6.43
N THR A 44 -11.00 -14.35 -5.96
CA THR A 44 -10.38 -15.36 -6.83
C THR A 44 -11.44 -16.23 -7.52
N LYS A 45 -12.60 -16.41 -6.87
CA LYS A 45 -13.78 -17.04 -7.44
C LYS A 45 -14.34 -16.25 -8.63
N PHE A 46 -14.44 -14.92 -8.49
CA PHE A 46 -14.87 -14.03 -9.58
C PHE A 46 -13.89 -14.12 -10.76
N CYS A 47 -12.59 -14.01 -10.53
CA CYS A 47 -11.58 -14.07 -11.60
C CYS A 47 -11.60 -15.42 -12.35
N SER A 48 -11.83 -16.53 -11.63
CA SER A 48 -11.95 -17.84 -12.25
C SER A 48 -13.23 -17.98 -13.08
N LYS A 49 -14.38 -17.58 -12.50
CA LYS A 49 -15.70 -17.75 -13.11
C LYS A 49 -15.95 -16.82 -14.29
N GLU A 50 -15.69 -15.53 -14.11
CA GLU A 50 -16.04 -14.49 -15.08
C GLU A 50 -14.94 -14.25 -16.12
N LEU A 51 -13.67 -14.45 -15.75
CA LEU A 51 -12.53 -14.16 -16.62
C LEU A 51 -11.81 -15.42 -17.12
N GLY A 52 -12.18 -16.61 -16.62
CA GLY A 52 -11.51 -17.87 -16.97
C GLY A 52 -10.04 -17.93 -16.52
N LEU A 53 -9.64 -17.07 -15.58
CA LEU A 53 -8.25 -16.96 -15.15
C LEU A 53 -7.92 -17.98 -14.07
N SER A 54 -6.77 -18.64 -14.20
CA SER A 54 -6.24 -19.45 -13.12
C SER A 54 -5.91 -18.58 -11.91
N THR A 55 -5.88 -19.20 -10.72
CA THR A 55 -5.51 -18.50 -9.47
C THR A 55 -4.14 -17.83 -9.59
N ASN A 56 -3.15 -18.55 -10.14
CA ASN A 56 -1.79 -18.04 -10.31
C ASN A 56 -1.72 -16.85 -11.27
N CYS A 57 -2.47 -16.91 -12.38
CA CYS A 57 -2.58 -15.80 -13.31
C CYS A 57 -3.19 -14.57 -12.63
N SER A 58 -4.31 -14.75 -11.92
CA SER A 58 -5.00 -13.68 -11.19
C SER A 58 -4.11 -13.01 -10.15
N VAL A 59 -3.35 -13.80 -9.38
CA VAL A 59 -2.39 -13.26 -8.39
C VAL A 59 -1.28 -12.46 -9.07
N SER A 60 -0.76 -12.96 -10.19
CA SER A 60 0.31 -12.30 -10.94
C SER A 60 -0.16 -10.95 -11.50
N TRP A 61 -1.36 -10.90 -12.08
CA TRP A 61 -1.93 -9.66 -12.61
C TRP A 61 -2.24 -8.64 -11.51
N LYS A 62 -2.74 -9.09 -10.35
CA LYS A 62 -2.89 -8.20 -9.19
C LYS A 62 -1.57 -7.58 -8.76
N ARG A 63 -0.50 -8.38 -8.76
CA ARG A 63 0.84 -7.90 -8.42
C ARG A 63 1.29 -6.81 -9.40
N LEU A 64 1.09 -7.02 -10.70
CA LEU A 64 1.41 -6.01 -11.72
C LEU A 64 0.65 -4.70 -11.50
N LEU A 65 -0.66 -4.76 -11.21
CA LEU A 65 -1.45 -3.55 -10.93
C LEU A 65 -0.98 -2.82 -9.66
N ARG A 66 -0.56 -3.56 -8.63
CA ARG A 66 0.06 -2.94 -7.45
C ARG A 66 1.42 -2.32 -7.74
N GLU A 67 2.20 -2.90 -8.66
CA GLU A 67 3.46 -2.29 -9.13
C GLU A 67 3.16 -0.95 -9.84
N VAL A 68 2.14 -0.89 -10.71
CA VAL A 68 1.70 0.38 -11.32
C VAL A 68 1.28 1.40 -10.26
N ALA A 69 0.50 0.98 -9.26
CA ALA A 69 0.08 1.85 -8.17
C ALA A 69 1.29 2.39 -7.37
N ALA A 70 2.29 1.54 -7.11
CA ALA A 70 3.53 1.94 -6.44
C ALA A 70 4.31 2.98 -7.27
N GLU A 71 4.48 2.75 -8.57
CA GLU A 71 5.15 3.69 -9.47
C GLU A 71 4.43 5.05 -9.54
N SER A 72 3.09 5.04 -9.55
CA SER A 72 2.31 6.29 -9.49
C SER A 72 2.54 7.07 -8.18
N LEU A 73 2.76 6.38 -7.06
CA LEU A 73 3.05 7.03 -5.78
C LEU A 73 4.48 7.59 -5.74
N LEU A 74 5.43 6.92 -6.37
CA LEU A 74 6.83 7.36 -6.47
C LEU A 74 6.98 8.56 -7.41
N SER A 75 6.24 8.56 -8.52
CA SER A 75 6.25 9.65 -9.50
C SER A 75 5.58 10.93 -8.99
N ASN A 76 4.74 10.82 -7.96
CA ASN A 76 4.10 11.95 -7.29
C ASN A 76 4.32 11.84 -5.76
N PRO A 77 5.55 12.12 -5.30
CA PRO A 77 5.89 12.05 -3.89
C PRO A 77 5.09 13.09 -3.11
N LEU A 78 4.45 12.64 -2.03
CA LEU A 78 3.60 13.50 -1.22
C LEU A 78 4.36 13.95 0.02
N VAL A 79 4.34 15.26 0.27
CA VAL A 79 4.79 15.88 1.53
C VAL A 79 3.59 16.61 2.12
N ILE A 80 3.14 16.14 3.28
CA ILE A 80 1.90 16.57 3.93
C ILE A 80 2.15 17.66 4.98
N GLY A 81 1.08 18.32 5.42
CA GLY A 81 1.14 19.39 6.42
C GLY A 81 1.58 20.73 5.85
N GLY A 82 2.13 21.58 6.71
CA GLY A 82 2.52 22.96 6.43
C GLY A 82 2.17 23.88 7.60
N PRO A 83 2.48 25.18 7.49
CA PRO A 83 2.04 26.18 8.47
C PRO A 83 0.53 26.10 8.71
N ASN A 84 0.14 26.09 9.98
CA ASN A 84 -1.26 25.94 10.43
C ASN A 84 -1.90 24.57 10.14
N CYS A 85 -1.12 23.54 9.80
CA CYS A 85 -1.60 22.18 9.71
C CYS A 85 -1.12 21.34 10.90
N THR A 86 -1.91 20.32 11.23
CA THR A 86 -1.63 19.36 12.29
C THR A 86 -1.48 17.98 11.69
N VAL A 87 -0.31 17.37 11.88
CA VAL A 87 -0.04 16.00 11.44
C VAL A 87 0.09 15.10 12.65
N GLU A 88 -0.82 14.14 12.77
CA GLU A 88 -0.72 13.05 13.72
C GLU A 88 0.21 11.97 13.18
N VAL A 89 1.15 11.52 13.99
CA VAL A 89 2.19 10.55 13.61
C VAL A 89 2.25 9.44 14.64
N ASP A 90 2.30 8.19 14.17
CA ASP A 90 2.36 7.01 15.03
C ASP A 90 3.05 5.82 14.32
N GLU A 91 3.38 4.79 15.09
CA GLU A 91 3.95 3.54 14.62
C GLU A 91 3.05 2.35 14.96
N THR A 92 2.88 1.45 13.99
CA THR A 92 2.11 0.24 14.22
C THR A 92 2.89 -1.04 13.96
N LEU A 93 2.60 -2.05 14.78
CA LEU A 93 3.19 -3.38 14.67
C LEU A 93 2.33 -4.32 13.85
N TYR A 94 2.96 -4.94 12.87
CA TYR A 94 2.35 -5.95 11.99
C TYR A 94 2.62 -7.40 12.43
N ALA A 95 3.36 -7.61 13.52
CA ALA A 95 3.65 -8.93 14.06
C ALA A 95 2.60 -9.37 15.11
N LYS A 96 2.02 -10.56 14.92
CA LYS A 96 1.25 -11.24 15.97
C LYS A 96 2.22 -11.75 17.03
N SER A 97 2.32 -11.06 18.15
CA SER A 97 2.25 -11.78 19.43
C SER A 97 1.07 -11.20 20.18
N LYS A 98 -0.07 -11.89 20.15
CA LYS A 98 -1.11 -11.60 21.12
C LYS A 98 -0.58 -12.12 22.46
N PHE A 99 -0.50 -11.26 23.47
CA PHE A 99 -0.17 -11.63 24.86
C PHE A 99 1.26 -12.11 25.17
N HIS A 100 2.29 -11.70 24.41
CA HIS A 100 3.67 -12.16 24.63
C HIS A 100 3.83 -13.70 24.68
N ARG A 101 2.84 -14.45 24.17
CA ARG A 101 2.83 -15.91 24.12
C ARG A 101 3.01 -16.38 22.68
N GLY A 102 3.89 -17.36 22.49
CA GLY A 102 4.17 -18.00 21.20
C GLY A 102 5.53 -17.66 20.60
N ARG A 103 5.79 -18.18 19.40
CA ARG A 103 7.06 -18.06 18.67
C ARG A 103 7.41 -16.58 18.46
N ARG A 104 8.49 -16.12 19.08
CA ARG A 104 9.10 -14.81 18.79
C ARG A 104 9.60 -14.82 17.36
N GLU A 105 8.89 -14.13 16.49
CA GLU A 105 9.36 -13.88 15.14
C GLU A 105 10.49 -12.82 15.21
N PRO A 106 11.70 -13.10 14.71
CA PRO A 106 12.91 -12.33 15.03
C PRO A 106 12.96 -10.92 14.43
N LYS A 107 12.00 -10.53 13.59
CA LYS A 107 11.94 -9.18 12.99
C LYS A 107 10.57 -8.58 13.25
N GLN A 108 10.54 -7.51 14.04
CA GLN A 108 9.37 -6.71 14.33
C GLN A 108 9.07 -5.86 13.08
N TRP A 109 7.90 -6.06 12.47
CA TRP A 109 7.44 -5.29 11.32
C TRP A 109 6.78 -4.03 11.85
N VAL A 110 7.49 -2.92 11.73
CA VAL A 110 6.99 -1.60 12.11
C VAL A 110 6.61 -0.87 10.84
N VAL A 111 5.41 -0.30 10.82
CA VAL A 111 5.03 0.67 9.81
C VAL A 111 4.91 2.01 10.51
N PHE A 112 5.64 2.99 10.01
CA PHE A 112 5.54 4.39 10.41
C PHE A 112 4.50 5.07 9.53
N GLY A 113 3.64 5.89 10.10
CA GLY A 113 2.61 6.57 9.34
C GLY A 113 2.21 7.88 9.96
N GLY A 114 1.63 8.74 9.13
CA GLY A 114 1.07 9.99 9.58
C GLY A 114 -0.10 10.43 8.73
N VAL A 115 -0.96 11.25 9.33
CA VAL A 115 -2.14 11.82 8.69
C VAL A 115 -2.28 13.30 9.07
N CYS A 116 -2.45 14.14 8.06
CA CYS A 116 -2.79 15.54 8.23
C CYS A 116 -4.29 15.65 8.52
N ARG A 117 -4.67 16.27 9.64
CA ARG A 117 -6.07 16.35 10.06
C ARG A 117 -6.91 17.19 9.12
N GLU A 118 -6.35 18.30 8.65
CA GLU A 118 -7.06 19.30 7.87
C GLU A 118 -7.26 18.85 6.42
N THR A 119 -6.29 18.13 5.85
CA THR A 119 -6.34 17.69 4.45
C THR A 119 -6.77 16.23 4.28
N GLY A 120 -6.68 15.41 5.34
CA GLY A 120 -6.89 13.97 5.29
C GLY A 120 -5.78 13.18 4.58
N GLU A 121 -4.77 13.88 4.04
CA GLU A 121 -3.60 13.30 3.39
C GLU A 121 -2.77 12.48 4.37
N SER A 122 -2.23 11.36 3.91
CA SER A 122 -1.47 10.46 4.76
C SER A 122 -0.27 9.85 4.05
N PHE A 123 0.64 9.27 4.82
CA PHE A 123 1.73 8.43 4.34
C PHE A 123 1.87 7.18 5.22
N LEU A 124 2.38 6.11 4.64
CA LEU A 124 2.67 4.84 5.31
C LEU A 124 4.00 4.32 4.79
N VAL A 125 4.95 4.06 5.69
CA VAL A 125 6.31 3.65 5.35
C VAL A 125 6.73 2.47 6.24
N PRO A 126 7.05 1.31 5.64
CA PRO A 126 7.69 0.21 6.35
C PRO A 126 9.07 0.65 6.88
N VAL A 127 9.35 0.40 8.16
CA VAL A 127 10.64 0.72 8.78
C VAL A 127 11.23 -0.49 9.47
N ALA A 128 12.56 -0.63 9.39
CA ALA A 128 13.28 -1.74 10.01
C ALA A 128 13.30 -1.66 11.54
N ASN A 129 13.26 -0.44 12.08
CA ASN A 129 13.22 -0.17 13.51
C ASN A 129 12.55 1.18 13.78
N ARG A 130 12.04 1.32 15.01
CA ARG A 130 11.41 2.55 15.50
C ARG A 130 12.42 3.51 16.17
N SER A 131 13.69 3.52 15.80
CA SER A 131 14.64 4.43 16.47
C SER A 131 14.43 5.88 16.03
N SER A 132 14.76 6.86 16.88
CA SER A 132 14.70 8.27 16.52
C SER A 132 15.55 8.59 15.29
N ARG A 133 16.71 7.93 15.14
CA ARG A 133 17.60 8.04 13.97
C ARG A 133 16.91 7.61 12.66
N THR A 134 15.93 6.72 12.73
CA THR A 134 15.14 6.30 11.56
C THR A 134 13.94 7.20 11.33
N LEU A 135 13.23 7.59 12.39
CA LEU A 135 11.94 8.27 12.28
C LEU A 135 12.05 9.78 12.02
N ILE A 136 13.03 10.45 12.63
CA ILE A 136 13.23 11.90 12.43
C ILE A 136 13.52 12.24 10.95
N PRO A 137 14.41 11.52 10.23
CA PRO A 137 14.58 11.75 8.79
C PRO A 137 13.30 11.53 7.98
N LEU A 138 12.48 10.53 8.34
CA LEU A 138 11.21 10.28 7.65
C LEU A 138 10.20 11.41 7.90
N ILE A 139 10.13 11.95 9.12
CA ILE A 139 9.32 13.13 9.42
C ILE A 139 9.74 14.30 8.51
N ARG A 140 11.04 14.57 8.39
CA ARG A 140 11.56 15.61 7.50
C ARG A 140 11.23 15.36 6.02
N GLN A 141 11.23 14.11 5.60
CA GLN A 141 10.93 13.73 4.22
C GLN A 141 9.44 13.88 3.88
N TYR A 142 8.55 13.55 4.81
CA TYR A 142 7.11 13.43 4.55
C TYR A 142 6.27 14.57 5.12
N ILE A 143 6.81 15.40 6.02
CA ILE A 143 6.08 16.48 6.70
C ILE A 143 6.77 17.81 6.45
N ARG A 144 6.01 18.79 5.95
CA ARG A 144 6.53 20.13 5.63
C ARG A 144 6.96 20.88 6.90
N PRO A 145 8.06 21.65 6.88
CA PRO A 145 8.42 22.57 7.97
C PRO A 145 7.27 23.51 8.35
N GLY A 146 7.22 23.93 9.61
CA GLY A 146 6.16 24.77 10.18
C GLY A 146 4.87 24.02 10.56
N THR A 147 4.86 22.70 10.42
CA THR A 147 3.73 21.85 10.83
C THR A 147 3.71 21.62 12.34
N THR A 148 2.51 21.56 12.92
CA THR A 148 2.30 21.02 14.26
C THR A 148 2.26 19.49 14.20
N VAL A 149 3.29 18.83 14.71
CA VAL A 149 3.37 17.36 14.75
C VAL A 149 2.85 16.86 16.08
N MET A 150 1.84 15.99 16.07
CA MET A 150 1.30 15.31 17.23
C MET A 150 1.79 13.87 17.28
N THR A 151 2.46 13.48 18.37
CA THR A 151 2.91 12.10 18.58
C THR A 151 2.47 11.57 19.95
N ASP A 152 2.61 10.28 20.15
CA ASP A 152 2.58 9.72 21.50
C ASP A 152 3.77 10.23 22.34
N CYS A 153 3.71 10.01 23.66
CA CYS A 153 4.78 10.39 24.59
C CYS A 153 6.07 9.56 24.46
N TRP A 154 6.34 8.90 23.33
CA TRP A 154 7.57 8.14 23.15
C TRP A 154 8.82 9.03 23.17
N ALA A 155 9.89 8.54 23.80
CA ALA A 155 11.09 9.34 24.09
C ALA A 155 11.91 9.66 22.84
N GLY A 156 11.79 8.87 21.77
CA GLY A 156 12.55 9.12 20.54
C GLY A 156 12.07 10.33 19.74
N TYR A 157 10.91 10.87 20.08
CA TYR A 157 10.40 12.12 19.49
C TYR A 157 10.88 13.39 20.20
N ARG A 158 11.63 13.28 21.32
CA ARG A 158 12.06 14.45 22.12
C ARG A 158 12.89 15.48 21.34
N SER A 159 13.54 15.08 20.25
CA SER A 159 14.33 15.99 19.42
C SER A 159 13.50 16.77 18.41
N LEU A 160 12.22 16.45 18.20
CA LEU A 160 11.37 17.16 17.21
C LEU A 160 11.17 18.62 17.54
N SER A 161 11.09 18.98 18.82
CA SER A 161 10.97 20.38 19.25
C SER A 161 12.20 21.24 18.97
N ARG A 162 13.33 20.62 18.57
CA ARG A 162 14.56 21.31 18.16
C ARG A 162 14.67 21.50 16.65
N GLU A 163 13.63 21.09 15.91
CA GLU A 163 13.51 21.22 14.47
C GLU A 163 12.54 22.35 14.12
N ASP A 164 12.27 22.55 12.83
CA ASP A 164 11.26 23.50 12.32
C ASP A 164 9.81 23.02 12.54
N TYR A 165 9.52 22.30 13.63
CA TYR A 165 8.20 21.74 13.94
C TYR A 165 7.73 22.15 15.34
N THR A 166 6.44 22.44 15.46
CA THR A 166 5.79 22.52 16.77
C THR A 166 5.41 21.11 17.21
N HIS A 167 5.96 20.63 18.33
CA HIS A 167 5.73 19.26 18.80
C HIS A 167 4.73 19.23 19.95
N LEU A 168 3.59 18.57 19.73
CA LEU A 168 2.58 18.28 20.74
C LEU A 168 2.60 16.79 21.08
N ARG A 169 2.41 16.45 22.35
CA ARG A 169 2.56 15.09 22.86
C ARG A 169 1.29 14.63 23.57
N VAL A 170 0.81 13.45 23.23
CA VAL A 170 -0.34 12.81 23.87
C VAL A 170 0.16 11.69 24.78
N ASN A 171 -0.19 11.79 26.06
CA ASN A 171 0.17 10.76 27.03
C ASN A 171 -0.91 9.68 27.14
N HIS A 172 -0.88 8.70 26.23
CA HIS A 172 -1.81 7.58 26.20
C HIS A 172 -1.79 6.66 27.44
N SER A 173 -0.81 6.76 28.34
CA SER A 173 -0.82 5.99 29.59
C SER A 173 -1.63 6.64 30.70
N ILE A 174 -2.03 7.90 30.53
CA ILE A 174 -2.76 8.68 31.54
C ILE A 174 -4.10 9.16 30.97
N ASN A 175 -4.12 9.67 29.73
CA ASN A 175 -5.33 10.22 29.12
C ASN A 175 -5.44 9.86 27.62
N PHE A 176 -6.66 9.62 27.13
CA PHE A 176 -6.94 9.39 25.69
C PHE A 176 -6.98 10.69 24.87
N VAL A 177 -7.12 11.82 25.55
CA VAL A 177 -7.12 13.20 25.03
C VAL A 177 -6.34 14.03 26.05
N HIS A 178 -5.57 15.02 25.64
CA HIS A 178 -4.83 15.85 26.60
C HIS A 178 -5.83 16.52 27.59
N PRO A 179 -5.58 16.45 28.90
CA PRO A 179 -6.55 16.88 29.91
C PRO A 179 -6.82 18.39 29.86
N ASP A 180 -5.83 19.17 29.43
CA ASP A 180 -5.92 20.63 29.33
C ASP A 180 -6.32 21.13 27.93
N ASP A 181 -6.30 20.26 26.91
CA ASP A 181 -6.65 20.62 25.53
C ASP A 181 -7.32 19.44 24.80
N PRO A 182 -8.63 19.51 24.57
CA PRO A 182 -9.37 18.43 23.94
C PRO A 182 -8.97 18.17 22.47
N GLU A 183 -8.27 19.10 21.82
CA GLU A 183 -7.84 18.97 20.44
C GLU A 183 -6.54 18.13 20.31
N VAL A 184 -5.82 17.89 21.40
CA VAL A 184 -4.55 17.16 21.38
C VAL A 184 -4.78 15.67 21.59
N HIS A 185 -4.88 14.93 20.48
CA HIS A 185 -5.09 13.48 20.41
C HIS A 185 -4.48 12.85 19.14
N THR A 186 -4.49 11.52 19.01
CA THR A 186 -3.97 10.78 17.83
C THR A 186 -5.03 9.86 17.19
N GLN A 187 -6.32 10.19 17.38
CA GLN A 187 -7.43 9.34 16.95
C GLN A 187 -7.50 9.17 15.42
N THR A 188 -7.10 10.16 14.64
CA THR A 188 -7.15 10.08 13.18
C THR A 188 -6.13 9.07 12.66
N VAL A 189 -4.91 9.06 13.20
CA VAL A 189 -3.89 8.07 12.85
C VAL A 189 -4.24 6.68 13.37
N GLU A 190 -4.87 6.56 14.55
CA GLU A 190 -5.42 5.29 15.04
C GLU A 190 -6.50 4.71 14.10
N SER A 191 -7.40 5.56 13.59
CA SER A 191 -8.42 5.19 12.61
C SER A 191 -7.79 4.72 11.29
N LEU A 192 -6.75 5.42 10.81
CA LEU A 192 -5.96 4.99 9.65
C LEU A 192 -5.39 3.58 9.87
N TRP A 193 -4.80 3.31 11.05
CA TRP A 193 -4.30 1.98 11.37
C TRP A 193 -5.38 0.91 11.42
N ALA A 194 -6.58 1.23 11.92
CA ALA A 194 -7.70 0.31 11.95
C ALA A 194 -8.11 -0.13 10.53
N GLN A 195 -8.16 0.81 9.58
CA GLN A 195 -8.48 0.52 8.16
C GLN A 195 -7.40 -0.37 7.53
N VAL A 196 -6.14 0.03 7.68
CA VAL A 196 -4.96 -0.66 7.16
C VAL A 196 -4.88 -2.11 7.69
N LYS A 197 -5.10 -2.31 8.99
CA LYS A 197 -5.12 -3.65 9.63
C LYS A 197 -6.35 -4.46 9.22
N ARG A 198 -7.52 -3.84 9.04
CA ARG A 198 -8.74 -4.51 8.58
C ARG A 198 -8.53 -5.11 7.19
N SER A 199 -7.97 -4.35 6.25
CA SER A 199 -7.63 -4.83 4.90
C SER A 199 -6.67 -6.02 4.94
N ASN A 200 -5.66 -6.00 5.81
CA ASN A 200 -4.76 -7.14 6.00
C ASN A 200 -5.50 -8.38 6.57
N LYS A 201 -6.46 -8.16 7.49
CA LYS A 201 -7.22 -9.24 8.14
C LYS A 201 -8.20 -9.91 7.18
N LEU A 202 -8.86 -9.15 6.30
CA LEU A 202 -9.74 -9.66 5.24
C LEU A 202 -9.00 -10.58 4.26
N ARG A 203 -7.68 -10.41 4.12
CA ARG A 203 -6.80 -11.27 3.30
C ARG A 203 -6.26 -12.49 4.05
N CYS A 204 -6.70 -12.74 5.28
CA CYS A 204 -6.15 -13.75 6.19
C CYS A 204 -4.65 -13.56 6.50
N GLY A 205 -4.19 -12.30 6.44
CA GLY A 205 -2.78 -11.96 6.58
C GLY A 205 -2.04 -11.93 5.25
N THR A 206 -0.98 -11.13 5.22
CA THR A 206 -0.17 -10.89 4.02
C THR A 206 1.22 -11.47 4.22
N ARG A 207 1.80 -12.05 3.15
CA ARG A 207 3.20 -12.46 3.18
C ARG A 207 4.07 -11.24 3.39
N ARG A 208 5.10 -11.42 4.22
CA ARG A 208 6.08 -10.38 4.56
C ARG A 208 6.62 -9.63 3.33
N SER A 209 7.11 -10.36 2.34
CA SER A 209 7.66 -9.79 1.09
C SER A 209 6.67 -8.94 0.30
N GLU A 210 5.38 -9.05 0.55
CA GLU A 210 4.33 -8.34 -0.19
C GLU A 210 3.76 -7.16 0.58
N LEU A 211 4.09 -6.95 1.86
CA LEU A 211 3.44 -5.94 2.69
C LEU A 211 3.51 -4.56 2.04
N ASP A 212 4.69 -4.17 1.57
CA ASP A 212 4.97 -2.89 0.94
C ASP A 212 4.06 -2.68 -0.27
N SER A 213 3.93 -3.71 -1.12
CA SER A 213 3.04 -3.68 -2.28
C SER A 213 1.57 -3.42 -1.89
N TYR A 214 1.09 -4.02 -0.81
CA TYR A 214 -0.27 -3.78 -0.31
C TYR A 214 -0.45 -2.44 0.39
N LEU A 215 0.59 -1.90 1.03
CA LEU A 215 0.57 -0.55 1.58
C LEU A 215 0.53 0.48 0.45
N CYS A 216 1.30 0.27 -0.63
CA CYS A 216 1.22 1.08 -1.85
C CYS A 216 -0.18 1.04 -2.46
N GLU A 217 -0.79 -0.15 -2.61
CA GLU A 217 -2.18 -0.24 -3.09
C GLU A 217 -3.14 0.56 -2.21
N PHE A 218 -3.06 0.39 -0.89
CA PHE A 218 -3.91 1.11 0.06
C PHE A 218 -3.74 2.63 -0.07
N MET A 219 -2.49 3.10 -0.14
CA MET A 219 -2.17 4.51 -0.27
C MET A 219 -2.62 5.09 -1.61
N TRP A 220 -2.45 4.35 -2.71
CA TRP A 220 -2.93 4.75 -4.03
C TRP A 220 -4.45 4.94 -4.04
N ARG A 221 -5.20 3.98 -3.48
CA ARG A 221 -6.67 4.09 -3.35
C ARG A 221 -7.09 5.28 -2.50
N ARG A 222 -6.38 5.52 -1.40
CA ARG A 222 -6.68 6.63 -0.48
C ARG A 222 -6.42 8.01 -1.10
N ARG A 223 -5.55 8.11 -2.10
CA ARG A 223 -5.25 9.35 -2.83
C ARG A 223 -6.23 9.66 -3.96
N LEU A 224 -7.17 8.76 -4.25
CA LEU A 224 -8.21 9.03 -5.24
C LEU A 224 -9.11 10.16 -4.75
N ARG A 225 -9.39 11.12 -5.63
CA ARG A 225 -10.34 12.20 -5.31
C ARG A 225 -11.77 11.65 -5.29
N PRO A 226 -12.73 12.29 -4.58
CA PRO A 226 -14.11 11.81 -4.51
C PRO A 226 -14.81 11.56 -5.86
N ASN A 227 -14.41 12.30 -6.90
CA ASN A 227 -14.97 12.20 -8.26
C ASN A 227 -14.01 11.52 -9.25
N GLU A 228 -12.88 10.98 -8.78
CA GLU A 228 -11.90 10.33 -9.64
C GLU A 228 -12.24 8.84 -9.75
N ASP A 229 -12.51 8.41 -10.98
CA ASP A 229 -12.80 7.00 -11.24
C ASP A 229 -11.52 6.15 -11.08
N PRO A 230 -11.53 5.10 -10.22
CA PRO A 230 -10.35 4.28 -9.99
C PRO A 230 -9.87 3.54 -11.25
N PHE A 231 -10.79 3.19 -12.17
CA PHE A 231 -10.46 2.49 -13.40
C PHE A 231 -9.74 3.42 -14.38
N ASP A 232 -10.27 4.62 -14.59
CA ASP A 232 -9.63 5.63 -15.44
C ASP A 232 -8.27 6.05 -14.87
N LYS A 233 -8.18 6.19 -13.54
CA LYS A 233 -6.92 6.54 -12.89
C LYS A 233 -5.84 5.49 -13.11
N ILE A 234 -6.13 4.21 -12.91
CA ILE A 234 -5.13 3.15 -13.10
C ILE A 234 -4.77 3.00 -14.58
N LEU A 235 -5.71 3.18 -15.51
CA LEU A 235 -5.41 3.21 -16.94
C LEU A 235 -4.47 4.37 -17.31
N GLY A 236 -4.71 5.56 -16.75
CA GLY A 236 -3.82 6.70 -16.92
C GLY A 236 -2.41 6.45 -16.36
N ASP A 237 -2.32 5.76 -15.22
CA ASP A 237 -1.03 5.38 -14.62
C ASP A 237 -0.30 4.32 -15.47
N ILE A 238 -1.02 3.35 -16.02
CA ILE A 238 -0.47 2.37 -16.98
C ILE A 238 0.06 3.10 -18.21
N ALA A 239 -0.72 4.00 -18.80
CA ALA A 239 -0.33 4.72 -20.03
C ALA A 239 0.90 5.61 -19.82
N ARG A 240 1.07 6.20 -18.62
CA ARG A 240 2.25 6.99 -18.28
C ARG A 240 3.51 6.13 -18.14
N ASN A 241 3.40 4.95 -17.55
CA ASN A 241 4.55 4.06 -17.31
C ASN A 241 4.91 3.20 -18.55
N TRP A 242 3.93 2.92 -19.41
CA TRP A 242 4.10 2.15 -20.65
C TRP A 242 3.38 2.87 -21.81
N PRO A 243 3.96 3.96 -22.33
CA PRO A 243 3.37 4.67 -23.47
C PRO A 243 3.30 3.74 -24.70
N PRO A 244 2.24 3.84 -25.52
CA PRO A 244 2.17 3.10 -26.77
C PRO A 244 3.36 3.47 -27.66
N LEU A 245 4.04 2.44 -28.19
CA LEU A 245 5.12 2.55 -29.18
C LEU A 245 4.64 3.20 -30.48
#